data_AF-A0A953BF85-F1
#
_entry.id   AF-A0A953BF85-F1
#
_cell.length_a   1.000
_cell.length_b   1.000
_cell.length_c   1.000
_cell.angle_alpha   90.00
_cell.angle_beta   90.00
_cell.angle_gamma   90.00
#
_symmetry.space_group_name_H-M   'P 1'
#
loop_
_entity.id
_entity.type
_entity.pdbx_description
1 polymer ?
#
loop_
_entity_poly.entity_id
_entity_poly.type
_entity_poly.pdbx_seq_one_letter_code
_entity_poly.pdbx_strand_id
1 'polypeptide(L)'
;MRTLATIVGIAAIAGSASAQGARVSGIIVLNPSADGALSMNGNASIHVPARAVYVNSASPRAIDTVGNCTLDVPELFVVGGTRFNGRSECTGAVTIGGAPFQDPWQHMIFPHHEALPVRPSPEASGPITMQPGYYPSEVVFTSNNADVTLAPGVYVFGNGFRMTGGSLTGSGVHLVNLNGSFDLRGNAGVTLTPSLEGFLANVVISQPASNTSTLHLRGGSTMRIFGGIYVPGALVNLVGTSSIAGSGPQMGDLLVCDRLSLSGTATITIGHDAMRAVRPPRMPLFD
;
A
#
# COMPACT_ATOMS: atom_id res chain seq x y z
N MET A 1 -62.98 13.84 30.13
CA MET A 1 -61.53 14.14 30.25
C MET A 1 -60.76 12.88 29.87
N ARG A 2 -60.24 12.83 28.64
CA ARG A 2 -59.40 11.74 28.13
C ARG A 2 -58.10 12.38 27.64
N THR A 3 -57.00 12.10 28.31
CA THR A 3 -55.67 12.62 28.01
C THR A 3 -55.04 11.81 26.87
N LEU A 4 -54.81 12.46 25.72
CA LEU A 4 -53.94 11.93 24.65
C LEU A 4 -52.49 12.09 25.10
N ALA A 5 -51.72 10.99 25.13
CA ALA A 5 -50.27 11.03 25.29
C ALA A 5 -49.62 10.98 23.91
N THR A 6 -49.03 12.09 23.48
CA THR A 6 -48.26 12.19 22.24
C THR A 6 -46.86 11.62 22.48
N ILE A 7 -46.55 10.47 21.89
CA ILE A 7 -45.20 9.89 21.89
C ILE A 7 -44.37 10.66 20.86
N VAL A 8 -43.42 11.47 21.32
CA VAL A 8 -42.38 12.06 20.46
C VAL A 8 -41.34 10.98 20.22
N GLY A 9 -41.37 10.39 19.02
CA GLY A 9 -40.31 9.50 18.55
C GLY A 9 -39.03 10.29 18.32
N ILE A 10 -38.03 10.09 19.17
CA ILE A 10 -36.69 10.63 18.98
C ILE A 10 -36.07 9.86 17.81
N ALA A 11 -36.03 10.49 16.64
CA ALA A 11 -35.19 10.03 15.54
C ALA A 11 -33.73 10.22 15.96
N ALA A 12 -33.02 9.12 16.23
CA ALA A 12 -31.57 9.15 16.37
C ALA A 12 -30.97 9.54 15.03
N ILE A 13 -30.60 10.81 14.89
CA ILE A 13 -29.74 11.28 13.81
C ILE A 13 -28.40 10.61 14.09
N ALA A 14 -28.05 9.58 13.32
CA ALA A 14 -26.70 9.03 13.32
C ALA A 14 -25.77 10.14 12.84
N GLY A 15 -25.27 10.94 13.79
CA GLY A 15 -24.25 11.92 13.52
C GLY A 15 -23.06 11.20 12.94
N SER A 16 -22.65 11.61 11.74
CA SER A 16 -21.35 11.25 11.20
C SER A 16 -20.31 11.68 12.21
N ALA A 17 -19.81 10.73 13.00
CA ALA A 17 -18.63 10.93 13.80
C ALA A 17 -17.49 11.17 12.80
N SER A 18 -17.24 12.45 12.53
CA SER A 18 -15.92 12.91 12.13
C SER A 18 -14.95 12.27 13.10
N ALA A 19 -14.13 11.35 12.61
CA ALA A 19 -12.99 10.84 13.34
C ALA A 19 -12.11 12.06 13.67
N GLN A 20 -12.32 12.63 14.85
CA GLN A 20 -11.53 13.70 15.41
C GLN A 20 -10.10 13.19 15.53
N GLY A 21 -9.27 13.64 14.60
CA GLY A 21 -7.84 13.35 14.56
C GLY A 21 -7.51 11.96 14.04
N ALA A 22 -7.63 11.76 12.73
CA ALA A 22 -6.92 10.68 12.04
C ALA A 22 -5.44 10.73 12.48
N ARG A 23 -5.06 9.83 13.39
CA ARG A 23 -3.66 9.52 13.70
C ARG A 23 -3.00 9.16 12.37
N VAL A 24 -1.75 9.56 12.18
CA VAL A 24 -1.04 9.38 10.93
C VAL A 24 -1.08 7.88 10.56
N SER A 25 -1.77 7.51 9.47
CA SER A 25 -2.09 6.11 9.14
C SER A 25 -0.89 5.38 8.54
N GLY A 26 -0.65 4.13 8.94
CA GLY A 26 0.41 3.29 8.36
C GLY A 26 -0.09 2.46 7.19
N ILE A 27 -1.17 1.69 7.41
CA ILE A 27 -1.81 0.88 6.37
C ILE A 27 -3.29 1.25 6.29
N ILE A 28 -3.80 1.41 5.07
CA ILE A 28 -5.21 1.64 4.78
C ILE A 28 -5.66 0.64 3.72
N VAL A 29 -6.61 -0.23 4.10
CA VAL A 29 -7.26 -1.18 3.21
C VAL A 29 -8.65 -0.67 2.89
N LEU A 30 -8.86 -0.26 1.64
CA LEU A 30 -10.01 0.54 1.21
C LEU A 30 -11.25 -0.28 0.86
N ASN A 31 -11.13 -1.58 0.55
CA ASN A 31 -12.25 -2.37 0.07
C ASN A 31 -13.43 -2.35 1.08
N PRO A 32 -14.65 -1.98 0.68
CA PRO A 32 -15.75 -1.73 1.61
C PRO A 32 -16.49 -3.02 2.05
N SER A 33 -16.26 -4.16 1.40
CA SER A 33 -17.11 -5.35 1.62
C SER A 33 -16.41 -6.70 1.55
N ALA A 34 -15.13 -6.76 1.19
CA ALA A 34 -14.43 -8.03 0.99
C ALA A 34 -14.25 -8.81 2.30
N ASP A 35 -14.52 -10.11 2.24
CA ASP A 35 -13.97 -11.07 3.19
C ASP A 35 -12.45 -11.12 3.01
N GLY A 36 -11.70 -11.11 4.12
CA GLY A 36 -10.25 -11.08 4.10
C GLY A 36 -9.70 -9.88 3.32
N ALA A 37 -10.35 -8.71 3.42
CA ALA A 37 -9.85 -7.47 2.84
C ALA A 37 -8.39 -7.22 3.27
N LEU A 38 -8.10 -7.49 4.55
CA LEU A 38 -6.77 -7.76 5.05
C LEU A 38 -6.66 -9.26 5.38
N SER A 39 -5.77 -9.97 4.69
CA SER A 39 -5.54 -11.40 4.92
C SER A 39 -4.07 -11.71 5.18
N MET A 40 -3.82 -12.60 6.14
CA MET A 40 -2.46 -13.07 6.48
C MET A 40 -2.47 -14.58 6.68
N ASN A 41 -1.55 -15.29 6.03
CA ASN A 41 -1.45 -16.75 6.13
C ASN A 41 -0.01 -17.24 6.38
N GLY A 42 0.14 -18.25 7.23
CA GLY A 42 1.44 -18.83 7.55
C GLY A 42 2.07 -18.13 8.75
N ASN A 43 3.22 -17.49 8.56
CA ASN A 43 3.98 -16.75 9.57
C ASN A 43 4.24 -15.31 9.11
N ALA A 44 3.29 -14.71 8.38
CA ALA A 44 3.41 -13.34 7.91
C ALA A 44 3.34 -12.35 9.08
N SER A 45 4.01 -11.20 8.95
CA SER A 45 3.97 -10.15 9.97
C SER A 45 3.76 -8.76 9.38
N ILE A 46 3.03 -7.95 10.13
CA ILE A 46 2.89 -6.51 9.89
C ILE A 46 3.38 -5.85 11.17
N HIS A 47 4.31 -4.90 11.05
CA HIS A 47 4.87 -4.14 12.17
C HIS A 47 4.74 -2.64 11.86
N VAL A 48 3.89 -1.95 12.63
CA VAL A 48 3.59 -0.53 12.47
C VAL A 48 3.60 0.14 13.86
N PRO A 49 4.77 0.42 14.45
CA PRO A 49 4.87 0.74 15.88
C PRO A 49 4.33 2.11 16.28
N ALA A 50 4.24 3.05 15.32
CA ALA A 50 3.90 4.46 15.62
C ALA A 50 2.62 4.94 14.92
N ARG A 51 1.89 4.06 14.23
CA ARG A 51 0.76 4.42 13.35
C ARG A 51 -0.36 3.38 13.44
N ALA A 52 -1.56 3.77 13.01
CA ALA A 52 -2.72 2.90 12.99
C ALA A 52 -2.87 2.14 11.67
N VAL A 53 -3.56 1.01 11.72
CA VAL A 53 -4.04 0.27 10.55
C VAL A 53 -5.55 0.41 10.44
N TYR A 54 -6.04 0.75 9.24
CA TYR A 54 -7.46 0.89 8.95
C TYR A 54 -7.91 -0.14 7.92
N VAL A 55 -9.01 -0.83 8.20
CA VAL A 55 -9.65 -1.79 7.29
C VAL A 55 -11.12 -1.42 7.09
N ASN A 56 -11.45 -0.93 5.90
CA ASN A 56 -12.76 -0.37 5.59
C ASN A 56 -13.85 -1.41 5.34
N SER A 57 -13.50 -2.69 5.21
CA SER A 57 -14.49 -3.72 4.89
C SER A 57 -15.48 -3.90 6.01
N ALA A 58 -16.78 -3.84 5.70
CA ALA A 58 -17.88 -4.10 6.60
C ALA A 58 -18.19 -5.60 6.78
N SER A 59 -17.43 -6.49 6.13
CA SER A 59 -17.61 -7.94 6.28
C SER A 59 -17.41 -8.38 7.73
N PRO A 60 -18.19 -9.34 8.27
CA PRO A 60 -17.92 -10.00 9.56
C PRO A 60 -16.53 -10.67 9.63
N ARG A 61 -15.89 -10.90 8.48
CA ARG A 61 -14.54 -11.44 8.32
C ARG A 61 -13.67 -10.49 7.49
N ALA A 62 -13.77 -9.18 7.74
CA ALA A 62 -12.98 -8.15 7.06
C ALA A 62 -11.47 -8.35 7.22
N ILE A 63 -11.05 -8.80 8.40
CA ILE A 63 -9.68 -9.26 8.66
C ILE A 63 -9.71 -10.77 8.87
N ASP A 64 -8.85 -11.51 8.16
CA ASP A 64 -8.74 -12.96 8.30
C ASP A 64 -7.29 -13.40 8.34
N THR A 65 -6.87 -13.92 9.49
CA THR A 65 -5.50 -14.40 9.69
C THR A 65 -5.50 -15.87 10.08
N VAL A 66 -4.58 -16.66 9.52
CA VAL A 66 -4.46 -18.10 9.75
C VAL A 66 -3.00 -18.48 9.93
N GLY A 67 -2.67 -19.20 11.01
CA GLY A 67 -1.31 -19.69 11.28
C GLY A 67 -0.71 -18.99 12.49
N ASN A 68 0.54 -18.54 12.39
CA ASN A 68 1.28 -17.78 13.41
C ASN A 68 1.57 -16.35 12.90
N CYS A 69 0.54 -15.67 12.40
CA CYS A 69 0.69 -14.31 11.86
C CYS A 69 0.62 -13.26 12.97
N THR A 70 1.45 -12.22 12.90
CA THR A 70 1.45 -11.14 13.91
C THR A 70 1.12 -9.80 13.27
N LEU A 71 0.07 -9.15 13.75
CA LEU A 71 -0.24 -7.76 13.46
C LEU A 71 0.23 -6.88 14.64
N ASP A 72 1.47 -6.42 14.57
CA ASP A 72 2.10 -5.63 15.62
C ASP A 72 1.90 -4.13 15.39
N VAL A 73 0.78 -3.60 15.89
CA VAL A 73 0.32 -2.22 15.67
C VAL A 73 -0.35 -1.69 16.94
N PRO A 74 -0.14 -0.43 17.36
CA PRO A 74 -0.78 0.12 18.55
C PRO A 74 -2.31 0.15 18.46
N GLU A 75 -2.83 0.52 17.28
CA GLU A 75 -4.26 0.66 17.01
C GLU A 75 -4.63 0.02 15.67
N LEU A 76 -5.59 -0.89 15.71
CA LEU A 76 -6.24 -1.50 14.56
C LEU A 76 -7.71 -1.09 14.54
N PHE A 77 -8.12 -0.37 13.49
CA PHE A 77 -9.51 -0.01 13.25
C PHE A 77 -10.08 -0.84 12.10
N VAL A 78 -11.24 -1.45 12.32
CA VAL A 78 -11.95 -2.23 11.32
C VAL A 78 -13.45 -1.90 11.35
N VAL A 79 -14.04 -1.73 10.18
CA VAL A 79 -15.48 -1.43 10.04
C VAL A 79 -16.30 -2.67 10.38
N GLY A 80 -15.98 -3.81 9.75
CA GLY A 80 -16.58 -5.11 9.98
C GLY A 80 -15.92 -5.89 11.11
N GLY A 81 -15.88 -7.21 11.00
CA GLY A 81 -15.32 -8.10 12.02
C GLY A 81 -13.91 -8.60 11.71
N THR A 82 -13.32 -9.28 12.69
CA THR A 82 -12.00 -9.91 12.60
C THR A 82 -12.09 -11.41 12.86
N ARG A 83 -11.18 -12.17 12.26
CA ARG A 83 -10.98 -13.59 12.53
C ARG A 83 -9.50 -13.88 12.64
N PHE A 84 -9.04 -14.07 13.87
CA PHE A 84 -7.69 -14.55 14.18
C PHE A 84 -7.76 -16.06 14.46
N ASN A 85 -7.13 -16.88 13.61
CA ASN A 85 -7.16 -18.34 13.70
C ASN A 85 -5.76 -18.96 13.80
N GLY A 86 -5.62 -20.02 14.60
CA GLY A 86 -4.33 -20.59 14.96
C GLY A 86 -3.70 -19.85 16.14
N ARG A 87 -2.45 -19.42 15.98
CA ARG A 87 -1.72 -18.56 16.93
C ARG A 87 -1.54 -17.14 16.40
N SER A 88 -2.37 -16.71 15.45
CA SER A 88 -2.30 -15.35 14.94
C SER A 88 -2.88 -14.35 15.92
N GLU A 89 -2.32 -13.14 15.99
CA GLU A 89 -2.76 -12.12 16.93
C GLU A 89 -2.58 -10.69 16.40
N CYS A 90 -3.25 -9.75 17.06
CA CYS A 90 -2.94 -8.32 17.02
C CYS A 90 -2.42 -7.90 18.39
N THR A 91 -1.25 -7.25 18.45
CA THR A 91 -0.59 -6.93 19.73
C THR A 91 -1.19 -5.71 20.43
N GLY A 92 -1.73 -4.75 19.68
CA GLY A 92 -2.38 -3.55 20.20
C GLY A 92 -3.90 -3.60 20.20
N ALA A 93 -4.51 -2.43 20.39
CA ALA A 93 -5.96 -2.31 20.55
C ALA A 93 -6.71 -2.53 19.24
N VAL A 94 -7.76 -3.37 19.26
CA VAL A 94 -8.64 -3.61 18.12
C VAL A 94 -9.97 -2.90 18.35
N THR A 95 -10.31 -1.95 17.48
CA THR A 95 -11.58 -1.21 17.49
C THR A 95 -12.43 -1.65 16.30
N ILE A 96 -13.63 -2.16 16.58
CA ILE A 96 -14.58 -2.71 15.62
C ILE A 96 -15.79 -1.79 15.49
N GLY A 97 -16.41 -1.71 14.30
CA GLY A 97 -17.71 -1.05 14.10
C GLY A 97 -17.63 0.46 13.90
N GLY A 98 -16.48 0.97 13.48
CA GLY A 98 -16.28 2.39 13.13
C GLY A 98 -16.74 2.76 11.72
N ALA A 99 -16.69 4.05 11.40
CA ALA A 99 -16.89 4.53 10.03
C ALA A 99 -15.64 4.20 9.15
N PRO A 100 -15.82 3.97 7.84
CA PRO A 100 -14.69 3.79 6.91
C PRO A 100 -13.74 4.99 6.94
N PHE A 101 -12.45 4.70 6.88
CA PHE A 101 -11.41 5.72 6.75
C PHE A 101 -11.36 6.24 5.31
N GLN A 102 -11.32 7.56 5.14
CA GLN A 102 -11.23 8.18 3.81
C GLN A 102 -9.83 7.97 3.20
N ASP A 103 -9.75 7.77 1.89
CA ASP A 103 -8.47 7.65 1.20
C ASP A 103 -7.71 9.00 1.23
N PRO A 104 -6.57 9.11 1.93
CA PRO A 104 -5.82 10.36 2.04
C PRO A 104 -5.16 10.78 0.72
N TRP A 105 -5.07 9.87 -0.25
CA TRP A 105 -4.44 10.07 -1.55
C TRP A 105 -5.43 10.00 -2.71
N GLN A 106 -6.74 10.06 -2.46
CA GLN A 106 -7.77 9.99 -3.52
C GLN A 106 -7.63 11.08 -4.60
N HIS A 107 -6.96 12.19 -4.29
CA HIS A 107 -6.69 13.30 -5.21
C HIS A 107 -5.24 13.34 -5.67
N MET A 108 -4.48 12.26 -5.50
CA MET A 108 -3.11 12.16 -6.01
C MET A 108 -3.10 12.36 -7.52
N ILE A 109 -2.32 13.34 -7.97
CA ILE A 109 -2.14 13.63 -9.39
C ILE A 109 -1.06 12.71 -9.92
N PHE A 110 -1.40 11.92 -10.95
CA PHE A 110 -0.45 11.08 -11.64
C PHE A 110 0.27 11.88 -12.74
N PRO A 111 1.56 11.61 -13.02
CA PRO A 111 2.28 12.22 -14.12
C PRO A 111 1.55 12.02 -15.46
N HIS A 112 1.38 13.10 -16.23
CA HIS A 112 0.90 13.02 -17.61
C HIS A 112 1.96 12.34 -18.47
N HIS A 113 1.68 11.12 -18.94
CA HIS A 113 2.67 10.33 -19.69
C HIS A 113 3.09 10.98 -21.01
N GLU A 114 2.23 11.83 -21.61
CA GLU A 114 2.49 12.56 -22.85
C GLU A 114 3.66 13.56 -22.73
N ALA A 115 3.96 14.01 -21.51
CA ALA A 115 5.06 14.93 -21.23
C ALA A 115 6.39 14.22 -20.97
N LEU A 116 6.41 12.88 -20.99
CA LEU A 116 7.60 12.08 -20.68
C LEU A 116 8.26 11.52 -21.95
N PRO A 117 9.59 11.37 -21.98
CA PRO A 117 10.26 10.67 -23.07
C PRO A 117 9.71 9.26 -23.24
N VAL A 118 9.25 8.93 -24.44
CA VAL A 118 8.82 7.56 -24.76
C VAL A 118 10.05 6.65 -24.79
N ARG A 119 9.97 5.53 -24.07
CA ARG A 119 11.02 4.52 -23.96
C ARG A 119 10.51 3.18 -24.51
N PRO A 120 11.28 2.47 -25.35
CA PRO A 120 10.92 1.12 -25.73
C PRO A 120 11.05 0.18 -24.51
N SER A 121 10.28 -0.91 -24.50
CA SER A 121 10.51 -1.99 -23.55
C SER A 121 11.91 -2.57 -23.78
N PRO A 122 12.77 -2.61 -22.75
CA PRO A 122 14.09 -3.19 -22.89
C PRO A 122 14.00 -4.71 -23.00
N GLU A 123 14.88 -5.29 -23.81
CA GLU A 123 15.19 -6.72 -23.75
C GLU A 123 16.49 -6.88 -22.96
N ALA A 124 16.48 -7.64 -21.87
CA ALA A 124 17.70 -7.87 -21.08
C ALA A 124 18.01 -9.36 -20.91
N SER A 125 19.21 -9.73 -21.36
CA SER A 125 19.90 -10.98 -21.03
C SER A 125 21.13 -10.76 -20.12
N GLY A 126 21.32 -9.53 -19.62
CA GLY A 126 22.45 -9.08 -18.80
C GLY A 126 22.15 -7.75 -18.11
N PRO A 127 23.14 -7.09 -17.49
CA PRO A 127 22.95 -5.82 -16.80
C PRO A 127 22.42 -4.73 -17.73
N ILE A 128 21.44 -3.98 -17.26
CA ILE A 128 20.81 -2.89 -18.01
C ILE A 128 20.46 -1.72 -17.09
N THR A 129 20.70 -0.51 -17.58
CA THR A 129 20.21 0.70 -16.92
C THR A 129 19.02 1.27 -17.67
N MET A 130 17.83 1.21 -17.05
CA MET A 130 16.64 1.86 -17.58
C MET A 130 16.67 3.35 -17.25
N GLN A 131 16.20 4.18 -18.18
CA GLN A 131 16.09 5.63 -18.01
C GLN A 131 14.66 6.03 -17.70
N PRO A 132 14.41 7.08 -16.90
CA PRO A 132 13.07 7.56 -16.65
C PRO A 132 12.36 7.95 -17.95
N GLY A 133 11.03 7.80 -17.95
CA GLY A 133 10.18 8.00 -19.11
C GLY A 133 8.91 7.16 -19.11
N TYR A 134 8.19 7.22 -20.23
CA TYR A 134 6.97 6.46 -20.47
C TYR A 134 7.25 5.20 -21.29
N TYR A 135 6.87 4.04 -20.76
CA TYR A 135 6.98 2.72 -21.38
C TYR A 135 5.59 2.27 -21.84
N PRO A 136 5.23 2.44 -23.13
CA PRO A 136 3.88 2.16 -23.61
C PRO A 136 3.56 0.67 -23.65
N SER A 137 4.54 -0.18 -23.95
CA SER A 137 4.39 -1.64 -23.94
C SER A 137 4.61 -2.23 -22.54
N GLU A 138 4.17 -3.47 -22.32
CA GLU A 138 4.55 -4.21 -21.10
C GLU A 138 6.07 -4.29 -21.03
N VAL A 139 6.66 -3.97 -19.87
CA VAL A 139 8.08 -4.17 -19.62
C VAL A 139 8.26 -5.54 -18.99
N VAL A 140 8.99 -6.42 -19.67
CA VAL A 140 9.12 -7.83 -19.26
C VAL A 140 10.58 -8.24 -19.20
N PHE A 141 11.00 -8.72 -18.04
CA PHE A 141 12.29 -9.36 -17.82
C PHE A 141 12.07 -10.80 -17.34
N THR A 142 12.59 -11.78 -18.07
CA THR A 142 12.47 -13.22 -17.73
C THR A 142 13.83 -13.90 -17.55
N SER A 143 14.93 -13.20 -17.83
CA SER A 143 16.28 -13.74 -17.64
C SER A 143 16.69 -13.65 -16.18
N ASN A 144 17.24 -14.75 -15.65
CA ASN A 144 17.83 -14.76 -14.31
C ASN A 144 19.07 -13.85 -14.17
N ASN A 145 19.66 -13.44 -15.30
CA ASN A 145 20.81 -12.54 -15.34
C ASN A 145 20.43 -11.08 -15.66
N ALA A 146 19.14 -10.74 -15.65
CA ALA A 146 18.70 -9.36 -15.84
C ALA A 146 18.96 -8.56 -14.57
N ASP A 147 20.11 -7.88 -14.50
CA ASP A 147 20.41 -6.90 -13.45
C ASP A 147 19.96 -5.52 -13.90
N VAL A 148 18.74 -5.16 -13.51
CA VAL A 148 18.08 -3.92 -13.92
C VAL A 148 18.37 -2.83 -12.90
N THR A 149 19.04 -1.77 -13.34
CA THR A 149 19.23 -0.54 -12.59
C THR A 149 18.31 0.55 -13.14
N LEU A 150 17.52 1.17 -12.27
CA LEU A 150 16.71 2.33 -12.60
C LEU A 150 17.50 3.59 -12.24
N ALA A 151 17.80 4.43 -13.23
CA ALA A 151 18.28 5.77 -12.96
C ALA A 151 17.23 6.58 -12.16
N PRO A 152 17.63 7.55 -11.32
CA PRO A 152 16.68 8.35 -10.56
C PRO A 152 15.66 9.05 -11.48
N GLY A 153 14.39 9.05 -11.09
CA GLY A 153 13.31 9.70 -11.83
C GLY A 153 11.99 8.94 -11.86
N VAL A 154 11.09 9.42 -12.72
CA VAL A 154 9.73 8.88 -12.85
C VAL A 154 9.66 7.88 -14.00
N TYR A 155 9.13 6.70 -13.71
CA TYR A 155 8.87 5.63 -14.67
C TYR A 155 7.36 5.43 -14.77
N VAL A 156 6.81 5.60 -15.97
CA VAL A 156 5.39 5.36 -16.21
C VAL A 156 5.23 4.14 -17.11
N PHE A 157 4.64 3.08 -16.57
CA PHE A 157 4.33 1.85 -17.29
C PHE A 157 2.90 1.90 -17.81
N GLY A 158 2.73 1.84 -19.13
CA GLY A 158 1.44 1.91 -19.80
C GLY A 158 0.62 0.63 -19.69
N ASN A 159 1.29 -0.52 -19.71
CA ASN A 159 0.67 -1.86 -19.84
C ASN A 159 1.28 -2.91 -18.90
N GLY A 160 1.88 -2.48 -17.79
CA GLY A 160 2.40 -3.37 -16.75
C GLY A 160 3.92 -3.48 -16.73
N PHE A 161 4.41 -4.07 -15.64
CA PHE A 161 5.81 -4.36 -15.42
C PHE A 161 5.92 -5.76 -14.83
N ARG A 162 6.74 -6.62 -15.41
CA ARG A 162 6.95 -7.98 -14.93
C ARG A 162 8.43 -8.32 -14.94
N MET A 163 8.91 -8.79 -13.80
CA MET A 163 10.26 -9.29 -13.65
C MET A 163 10.26 -10.65 -12.95
N THR A 164 10.73 -11.66 -13.69
CA THR A 164 10.93 -13.04 -13.20
C THR A 164 12.42 -13.34 -13.16
N GLY A 165 12.99 -13.52 -11.97
CA GLY A 165 14.45 -13.67 -11.81
C GLY A 165 15.19 -12.32 -11.83
N GLY A 166 16.53 -12.37 -11.84
CA GLY A 166 17.39 -11.17 -11.92
C GLY A 166 17.34 -10.28 -10.67
N SER A 167 17.85 -9.05 -10.79
CA SER A 167 17.79 -8.04 -9.73
C SER A 167 17.22 -6.70 -10.22
N LEU A 168 16.47 -5.99 -9.37
CA LEU A 168 15.93 -4.67 -9.66
C LEU A 168 16.42 -3.68 -8.60
N THR A 169 17.19 -2.68 -9.00
CA THR A 169 17.67 -1.63 -8.10
C THR A 169 17.27 -0.26 -8.63
N GLY A 170 16.87 0.64 -7.73
CA GLY A 170 16.52 2.01 -8.10
C GLY A 170 16.56 2.91 -6.87
N SER A 171 17.27 4.03 -6.99
CA SER A 171 17.33 5.04 -5.94
C SER A 171 16.76 6.36 -6.45
N GLY A 172 15.88 6.99 -5.68
CA GLY A 172 15.19 8.20 -6.12
C GLY A 172 14.21 7.95 -7.26
N VAL A 173 13.49 6.83 -7.21
CA VAL A 173 12.57 6.41 -8.29
C VAL A 173 11.11 6.52 -7.89
N HIS A 174 10.25 6.82 -8.85
CA HIS A 174 8.80 6.67 -8.68
C HIS A 174 8.23 5.85 -9.83
N LEU A 175 7.62 4.71 -9.50
CA LEU A 175 7.08 3.75 -10.44
C LEU A 175 5.56 3.92 -10.51
N VAL A 176 5.07 4.42 -11.64
CA VAL A 176 3.65 4.61 -11.92
C VAL A 176 3.19 3.52 -12.87
N ASN A 177 2.29 2.65 -12.44
CA ASN A 177 1.76 1.59 -13.28
C ASN A 177 0.30 1.90 -13.68
N LEU A 178 0.11 2.44 -14.89
CA LEU A 178 -1.18 2.95 -15.33
C LEU A 178 -2.20 1.85 -15.63
N ASN A 179 -1.76 0.73 -16.22
CA ASN A 179 -2.60 -0.45 -16.49
C ASN A 179 -1.76 -1.72 -16.43
N GLY A 180 -2.41 -2.87 -16.33
CA GLY A 180 -1.75 -4.17 -16.23
C GLY A 180 -1.13 -4.40 -14.84
N SER A 181 -0.66 -5.63 -14.60
CA SER A 181 -0.08 -6.00 -13.32
C SER A 181 1.35 -5.45 -13.16
N PHE A 182 1.71 -5.15 -11.91
CA PHE A 182 3.10 -4.94 -11.52
C PHE A 182 3.57 -6.19 -10.75
N ASP A 183 4.53 -6.92 -11.29
CA ASP A 183 4.85 -8.27 -10.84
C ASP A 183 6.35 -8.50 -10.69
N LEU A 184 6.78 -8.63 -9.44
CA LEU A 184 8.13 -9.03 -9.08
C LEU A 184 8.07 -10.45 -8.52
N ARG A 185 8.73 -11.40 -9.19
CA ARG A 185 8.73 -12.80 -8.78
C ARG A 185 10.10 -13.46 -8.93
N GLY A 186 10.49 -14.26 -7.94
CA GLY A 186 11.70 -15.10 -8.02
C GLY A 186 13.02 -14.31 -8.20
N ASN A 187 13.04 -13.03 -7.86
CA ASN A 187 14.20 -12.17 -8.02
C ASN A 187 15.29 -12.49 -6.99
N ALA A 188 16.54 -12.35 -7.39
CA ALA A 188 17.72 -12.47 -6.52
C ALA A 188 17.87 -11.26 -5.57
N GLY A 189 17.35 -10.09 -5.95
CA GLY A 189 17.32 -8.89 -5.12
C GLY A 189 16.44 -7.79 -5.71
N VAL A 190 15.68 -7.10 -4.85
CA VAL A 190 14.92 -5.92 -5.25
C VAL A 190 15.17 -4.85 -4.20
N THR A 191 15.69 -3.70 -4.61
CA THR A 191 15.87 -2.54 -3.72
C THR A 191 15.38 -1.28 -4.43
N LEU A 192 14.27 -0.72 -3.97
CA LEU A 192 13.70 0.51 -4.53
C LEU A 192 13.60 1.55 -3.42
N THR A 193 14.10 2.77 -3.65
CA THR A 193 13.88 3.91 -2.76
C THR A 193 13.24 5.07 -3.52
N PRO A 194 12.31 5.81 -2.89
CA PRO A 194 11.61 6.89 -3.55
C PRO A 194 12.50 8.12 -3.67
N SER A 195 12.11 9.07 -4.52
CA SER A 195 12.65 10.44 -4.41
C SER A 195 12.23 11.04 -3.07
N LEU A 196 13.13 11.80 -2.43
CA LEU A 196 12.80 12.59 -1.23
C LEU A 196 12.27 13.99 -1.58
N GLU A 197 12.27 14.34 -2.85
CA GLU A 197 11.88 15.66 -3.36
C GLU A 197 10.81 15.56 -4.45
N GLY A 198 10.09 16.65 -4.66
CA GLY A 198 9.00 16.76 -5.63
C GLY A 198 7.62 16.41 -5.07
N PHE A 199 6.59 16.58 -5.88
CA PHE A 199 5.19 16.39 -5.46
C PHE A 199 4.83 14.93 -5.16
N LEU A 200 5.65 13.98 -5.62
CA LEU A 200 5.53 12.54 -5.39
C LEU A 200 6.59 12.03 -4.41
N ALA A 201 7.20 12.95 -3.64
CA ALA A 201 8.21 12.61 -2.66
C ALA A 201 7.70 11.50 -1.73
N ASN A 202 8.59 10.57 -1.44
CA ASN A 202 8.38 9.41 -0.59
C ASN A 202 7.39 8.36 -1.12
N VAL A 203 6.84 8.50 -2.34
CA VAL A 203 6.04 7.44 -2.99
C VAL A 203 6.91 6.68 -3.98
N VAL A 204 6.99 5.36 -3.83
CA VAL A 204 7.84 4.51 -4.68
C VAL A 204 7.03 3.81 -5.76
N ILE A 205 5.82 3.35 -5.45
CA ILE A 205 4.94 2.64 -6.38
C ILE A 205 3.56 3.26 -6.30
N SER A 206 2.95 3.53 -7.45
CA SER A 206 1.56 3.97 -7.51
C SER A 206 0.80 3.41 -8.71
N GLN A 207 -0.48 3.16 -8.53
CA GLN A 207 -1.44 2.77 -9.56
C GLN A 207 -2.67 3.68 -9.44
N PRO A 208 -3.26 4.14 -10.55
CA PRO A 208 -4.53 4.85 -10.48
C PRO A 208 -5.64 3.89 -10.01
N ALA A 209 -6.71 4.42 -9.43
CA ALA A 209 -7.86 3.61 -8.98
C ALA A 209 -8.53 2.81 -10.12
N SER A 210 -8.37 3.25 -11.38
CA SER A 210 -8.81 2.52 -12.56
C SER A 210 -8.00 1.26 -12.84
N ASN A 211 -6.76 1.16 -12.33
CA ASN A 211 -5.94 -0.05 -12.49
C ASN A 211 -6.21 -1.02 -11.34
N THR A 212 -7.13 -1.96 -11.58
CA THR A 212 -7.50 -3.00 -10.63
C THR A 212 -6.58 -4.24 -10.68
N SER A 213 -5.53 -4.19 -11.50
CA SER A 213 -4.59 -5.31 -11.65
C SER A 213 -3.71 -5.43 -10.40
N THR A 214 -3.48 -6.67 -9.96
CA THR A 214 -2.74 -6.97 -8.73
C THR A 214 -1.30 -6.46 -8.76
N LEU A 215 -0.86 -5.88 -7.65
CA LEU A 215 0.55 -5.66 -7.33
C LEU A 215 1.11 -6.93 -6.68
N HIS A 216 1.90 -7.69 -7.43
CA HIS A 216 2.53 -8.92 -6.96
C HIS A 216 3.97 -8.67 -6.51
N LEU A 217 4.22 -8.93 -5.23
CA LEU A 217 5.54 -8.84 -4.59
C LEU A 217 5.90 -10.23 -4.04
N ARG A 218 6.46 -11.06 -4.91
CA ARG A 218 6.74 -12.49 -4.68
C ARG A 218 8.24 -12.76 -4.78
N GLY A 219 9.03 -11.99 -4.03
CA GLY A 219 10.48 -12.09 -4.00
C GLY A 219 11.01 -13.06 -2.95
N GLY A 220 12.32 -13.31 -3.01
CA GLY A 220 13.08 -13.94 -1.94
C GLY A 220 13.42 -12.97 -0.80
N SER A 221 14.36 -13.36 0.07
CA SER A 221 14.69 -12.69 1.34
C SER A 221 15.36 -11.32 1.19
N THR A 222 15.59 -10.88 -0.04
CA THR A 222 16.35 -9.70 -0.41
C THR A 222 15.48 -8.61 -1.05
N MET A 223 14.15 -8.81 -1.16
CA MET A 223 13.23 -7.79 -1.65
C MET A 223 12.94 -6.76 -0.55
N ARG A 224 13.35 -5.52 -0.79
CA ARG A 224 13.13 -4.33 0.04
C ARG A 224 12.60 -3.20 -0.82
N ILE A 225 11.36 -2.81 -0.57
CA ILE A 225 10.73 -1.66 -1.23
C ILE A 225 10.56 -0.59 -0.17
N PHE A 226 11.29 0.51 -0.33
CA PHE A 226 11.23 1.64 0.58
C PHE A 226 10.24 2.69 0.07
N GLY A 227 9.44 3.26 0.98
CA GLY A 227 8.53 4.36 0.67
C GLY A 227 7.06 3.94 0.56
N GLY A 228 6.21 4.94 0.32
CA GLY A 228 4.78 4.79 0.22
C GLY A 228 4.35 4.06 -1.04
N ILE A 229 3.29 3.26 -0.91
CA ILE A 229 2.67 2.53 -2.01
C ILE A 229 1.20 2.93 -2.08
N TYR A 230 0.78 3.47 -3.23
CA TYR A 230 -0.59 3.90 -3.47
C TYR A 230 -1.24 3.12 -4.61
N VAL A 231 -2.05 2.10 -4.29
CA VAL A 231 -2.70 1.24 -5.28
C VAL A 231 -4.18 1.01 -4.94
N PRO A 232 -4.98 2.08 -4.87
CA PRO A 232 -6.31 2.11 -4.23
C PRO A 232 -7.35 1.16 -4.87
N GLY A 233 -7.16 0.78 -6.13
CA GLY A 233 -8.06 -0.14 -6.86
C GLY A 233 -7.58 -1.59 -6.91
N ALA A 234 -6.39 -1.90 -6.39
CA ALA A 234 -5.72 -3.18 -6.60
C ALA A 234 -5.49 -3.98 -5.33
N LEU A 235 -5.42 -5.30 -5.50
CA LEU A 235 -4.88 -6.21 -4.50
C LEU A 235 -3.36 -6.04 -4.42
N VAL A 236 -2.84 -5.90 -3.21
CA VAL A 236 -1.41 -6.03 -2.90
C VAL A 236 -1.17 -7.43 -2.37
N ASN A 237 -0.39 -8.23 -3.08
CA ASN A 237 -0.13 -9.62 -2.74
C ASN A 237 1.37 -9.84 -2.47
N LEU A 238 1.71 -10.02 -1.20
CA LEU A 238 3.05 -10.36 -0.75
C LEU A 238 3.13 -11.84 -0.44
N VAL A 239 4.15 -12.48 -1.00
CA VAL A 239 4.43 -13.91 -0.77
C VAL A 239 5.91 -14.08 -0.46
N GLY A 240 6.22 -15.07 0.38
CA GLY A 240 7.59 -15.49 0.64
C GLY A 240 8.24 -14.67 1.74
N THR A 241 9.47 -14.21 1.53
CA THR A 241 10.24 -13.38 2.47
C THR A 241 10.35 -11.92 2.00
N SER A 242 9.39 -11.50 1.17
CA SER A 242 9.29 -10.14 0.67
C SER A 242 9.06 -9.15 1.80
N SER A 243 9.75 -8.00 1.75
CA SER A 243 9.58 -6.91 2.72
C SER A 243 9.23 -5.59 2.04
N ILE A 244 8.19 -4.93 2.56
CA ILE A 244 7.93 -3.51 2.32
C ILE A 244 8.40 -2.76 3.56
N ALA A 245 9.19 -1.72 3.36
CA ALA A 245 9.65 -0.83 4.41
C ALA A 245 9.21 0.60 4.09
N GLY A 246 8.72 1.34 5.08
CA GLY A 246 8.53 2.79 4.95
C GLY A 246 9.48 3.52 5.89
N SER A 247 10.28 4.45 5.37
CA SER A 247 11.06 5.37 6.21
C SER A 247 11.08 6.75 5.57
N GLY A 248 10.18 7.64 5.98
CA GLY A 248 10.18 9.02 5.50
C GLY A 248 9.47 10.01 6.43
N PRO A 249 10.01 11.24 6.62
CA PRO A 249 9.37 12.26 7.46
C PRO A 249 8.04 12.76 6.88
N GLN A 250 7.75 12.47 5.61
CA GLN A 250 6.53 12.85 4.91
C GLN A 250 5.95 11.63 4.19
N MET A 251 4.89 11.02 4.72
CA MET A 251 4.03 10.01 4.07
C MET A 251 4.69 8.78 3.41
N GLY A 252 6.01 8.62 3.44
CA GLY A 252 6.76 7.44 3.01
C GLY A 252 6.51 6.20 3.84
N ASP A 253 5.68 6.34 4.86
CA ASP A 253 5.24 5.34 5.81
C ASP A 253 3.76 5.00 5.58
N LEU A 254 3.31 4.96 4.31
CA LEU A 254 1.90 4.71 3.99
C LEU A 254 1.73 3.68 2.87
N LEU A 255 0.97 2.63 3.18
CA LEU A 255 0.44 1.67 2.22
C LEU A 255 -1.08 1.87 2.10
N VAL A 256 -1.55 2.20 0.91
CA VAL A 256 -2.99 2.25 0.60
C VAL A 256 -3.29 1.30 -0.54
N CYS A 257 -4.28 0.43 -0.35
CA CYS A 257 -4.67 -0.57 -1.34
C CYS A 257 -6.16 -0.90 -1.24
N ASP A 258 -6.73 -1.52 -2.28
CA ASP A 258 -8.09 -2.09 -2.21
C ASP A 258 -8.09 -3.25 -1.21
N ARG A 259 -7.23 -4.24 -1.44
CA ARG A 259 -7.06 -5.42 -0.58
C ARG A 259 -5.59 -5.69 -0.32
N LEU A 260 -5.30 -6.32 0.81
CA LEU A 260 -3.96 -6.71 1.23
C LEU A 260 -3.93 -8.20 1.59
N SER A 261 -3.01 -8.94 0.97
CA SER A 261 -2.79 -10.37 1.22
C SER A 261 -1.31 -10.63 1.47
N LEU A 262 -1.00 -11.21 2.62
CA LEU A 262 0.33 -11.67 2.99
C LEU A 262 0.32 -13.19 3.18
N SER A 263 1.31 -13.89 2.64
CA SER A 263 1.45 -15.34 2.82
C SER A 263 2.90 -15.78 2.98
N GLY A 264 3.10 -16.93 3.63
CA GLY A 264 4.43 -17.46 3.91
C GLY A 264 5.06 -16.75 5.11
N THR A 265 6.16 -16.03 4.90
CA THR A 265 6.90 -15.28 5.94
C THR A 265 7.01 -13.80 5.56
N ALA A 266 6.04 -13.30 4.79
CA ALA A 266 6.09 -11.96 4.23
C ALA A 266 5.99 -10.94 5.36
N THR A 267 6.75 -9.85 5.25
CA THR A 267 6.79 -8.81 6.27
C THR A 267 6.45 -7.45 5.69
N ILE A 268 5.69 -6.66 6.44
CA ILE A 268 5.50 -5.23 6.17
C ILE A 268 5.95 -4.49 7.42
N THR A 269 6.90 -3.56 7.25
CA THR A 269 7.37 -2.68 8.32
C THR A 269 7.10 -1.25 7.91
N ILE A 270 6.30 -0.53 8.69
CA ILE A 270 5.97 0.87 8.39
C ILE A 270 6.27 1.74 9.61
N GLY A 271 7.08 2.78 9.39
CA GLY A 271 7.47 3.73 10.42
C GLY A 271 8.73 3.29 11.19
N HIS A 272 9.21 4.20 12.03
CA HIS A 272 10.39 4.01 12.86
C HIS A 272 9.99 4.25 14.32
N ASP A 273 10.55 3.48 15.27
CA ASP A 273 10.41 3.74 16.73
C ASP A 273 10.99 5.11 17.16
N ALA A 274 11.76 5.74 16.27
CA ALA A 274 12.40 7.02 16.50
C ALA A 274 11.86 8.07 15.52
N MET A 275 10.77 8.75 15.89
CA MET A 275 10.60 10.22 15.87
C MET A 275 9.12 10.63 15.83
N ARG A 276 8.82 11.64 16.66
CA ARG A 276 7.55 12.37 16.81
C ARG A 276 6.92 12.74 15.46
N ALA A 277 5.62 12.48 15.31
CA ALA A 277 4.80 12.86 14.15
C ALA A 277 5.18 14.26 13.62
N VAL A 278 5.76 14.31 12.42
CA VAL A 278 6.06 15.56 11.72
C VAL A 278 4.73 16.16 11.26
N ARG A 279 4.57 17.48 11.45
CA ARG A 279 3.37 18.25 11.07
C ARG A 279 2.99 17.99 9.61
N PRO A 280 1.68 17.93 9.28
CA PRO A 280 1.26 17.85 7.88
C PRO A 280 1.80 19.04 7.07
N PRO A 281 2.09 18.85 5.77
CA PRO A 281 2.59 19.91 4.90
C PRO A 281 1.64 21.10 4.94
N ARG A 282 2.18 22.28 5.20
CA ARG A 282 1.46 23.54 5.01
C ARG A 282 1.33 23.75 3.51
N MET A 283 0.10 23.87 3.01
CA MET A 283 -0.14 24.40 1.68
C MET A 283 0.54 25.78 1.57
N PRO A 284 1.21 26.11 0.45
CA PRO A 284 1.52 27.50 0.18
C PRO A 284 0.21 28.28 0.14
N LEU A 285 0.08 29.27 1.02
CA LEU A 285 -0.91 30.31 0.87
C LEU A 285 -0.51 31.08 -0.40
N PHE A 286 -1.34 31.01 -1.43
CA PHE A 286 -1.28 31.99 -2.50
C PHE A 286 -1.92 33.26 -1.94
N ASP A 287 -1.08 34.28 -1.70
CA ASP A 287 -1.54 35.67 -1.69
C ASP A 287 -1.80 36.14 -3.13
#